data_AF-A0AB36J8M7-F1
#
_entry.id   AF-A0AB36J8M7-F1
#
_cell.length_a   1.000
_cell.length_b   1.000
_cell.length_c   1.000
_cell.angle_alpha   90.00
_cell.angle_beta   90.00
_cell.angle_gamma   90.00
#
_symmetry.space_group_name_H-M   'P 1'
#
loop_
_entity.id
_entity.type
_entity.pdbx_description
1 polymer ?
#
loop_
_entity_poly.entity_id
_entity_poly.type
_entity_poly.pdbx_seq_one_letter_code
_entity_poly.pdbx_strand_id
1 'polypeptide(L)'
;MKPLTDKEKEILRSLIKMIEINRYPPTLRELAKEVGLSSTAVIHAHMERLEIKGYIQRGKNMPRALRVIRGVDGDNEITTA
;
A
#
# COMPACT_ATOMS: atom_id res chain seq x y z
N MET A 1 9.41 -6.84 14.48
CA MET A 1 8.87 -6.25 13.24
C MET A 1 9.85 -6.53 12.11
N LYS A 2 9.42 -7.12 10.98
CA LYS A 2 10.30 -7.24 9.80
C LYS A 2 10.31 -5.89 9.08
N PRO A 3 11.50 -5.34 8.75
CA PRO A 3 11.57 -4.13 7.96
C PRO A 3 10.92 -4.33 6.59
N LEU A 4 10.40 -3.24 6.03
CA LEU A 4 9.95 -3.21 4.64
C LEU A 4 11.16 -3.26 3.72
N THR A 5 11.08 -4.06 2.65
CA THR A 5 12.08 -4.01 1.59
C THR A 5 11.92 -2.72 0.79
N ASP A 6 12.96 -2.30 0.06
CA ASP A 6 12.90 -1.06 -0.72
C ASP A 6 11.72 -1.05 -1.72
N LYS A 7 11.43 -2.20 -2.32
CA LYS A 7 10.28 -2.35 -3.24
C LYS A 7 8.94 -2.25 -2.53
N GLU A 8 8.80 -2.80 -1.32
CA GLU A 8 7.58 -2.66 -0.52
C GLU A 8 7.39 -1.21 -0.06
N LYS A 9 8.48 -0.52 0.30
CA LYS A 9 8.46 0.92 0.62
C LYS A 9 8.06 1.76 -0.57
N GLU A 10 8.55 1.44 -1.76
CA GLU A 10 8.20 2.11 -3.01
C GLU A 10 6.71 1.96 -3.32
N ILE A 11 6.19 0.72 -3.25
CA ILE A 11 4.75 0.43 -3.43
C ILE A 11 3.91 1.21 -2.43
N LEU A 12 4.29 1.20 -1.14
CA LEU A 12 3.56 1.92 -0.10
C LEU A 12 3.61 3.45 -0.31
N ARG A 13 4.75 4.00 -0.74
CA ARG A 13 4.87 5.43 -1.09
C ARG A 13 3.95 5.81 -2.25
N SER A 14 4.00 5.05 -3.34
CA SER A 14 3.14 5.26 -4.50
C SER A 14 1.67 5.18 -4.12
N LEU A 15 1.30 4.21 -3.26
CA LEU A 15 -0.05 4.06 -2.75
C LEU A 15 -0.53 5.28 -1.96
N ILE A 16 0.26 5.75 -0.98
CA ILE A 16 -0.07 6.92 -0.17
C ILE A 16 -0.21 8.16 -1.05
N LYS A 17 0.78 8.41 -1.92
CA LYS A 17 0.79 9.53 -2.86
C LYS A 17 -0.45 9.53 -3.75
N MET A 18 -0.85 8.37 -4.27
CA MET A 18 -2.05 8.26 -5.10
C MET A 18 -3.33 8.53 -4.30
N ILE A 19 -3.41 8.07 -3.05
CA ILE A 19 -4.56 8.38 -2.17
C ILE A 19 -4.63 9.88 -1.88
N GLU A 20 -3.49 10.52 -1.60
CA GLU A 20 -3.41 11.96 -1.32
C GLU A 20 -3.81 12.80 -2.54
N ILE A 21 -3.30 12.46 -3.72
CA ILE A 21 -3.57 13.21 -4.96
C ILE A 21 -5.00 12.97 -5.45
N ASN A 22 -5.41 11.71 -5.54
CA ASN A 22 -6.64 11.34 -6.22
C ASN A 22 -7.86 11.28 -5.29
N ARG A 23 -7.66 11.31 -3.96
CA ARG A 23 -8.70 11.14 -2.93
C ARG A 23 -9.41 9.79 -2.99
N TYR A 24 -8.85 8.82 -3.71
CA TYR A 24 -9.32 7.44 -3.79
C TYR A 24 -8.15 6.44 -3.75
N PRO A 25 -8.36 5.24 -3.18
CA PRO A 25 -7.34 4.20 -3.19
C PRO A 25 -7.10 3.66 -4.60
N PRO A 26 -5.83 3.56 -5.04
CA PRO A 26 -5.50 3.09 -6.37
C PRO A 26 -5.81 1.60 -6.54
N THR A 27 -6.07 1.21 -7.78
CA THR A 27 -6.19 -0.20 -8.17
C THR A 27 -4.82 -0.86 -8.28
N LEU A 28 -4.79 -2.20 -8.24
CA LEU A 28 -3.56 -2.97 -8.43
C LEU A 28 -2.88 -2.68 -9.78
N ARG A 29 -3.65 -2.35 -10.83
CA ARG A 29 -3.12 -2.01 -12.16
C ARG A 29 -2.45 -0.63 -12.17
N GLU A 30 -3.05 0.35 -11.49
CA GLU A 30 -2.49 1.69 -11.36
C GLU A 30 -1.19 1.66 -10.55
N LEU A 31 -1.18 0.94 -9.42
CA LEU A 31 0.03 0.71 -8.63
C LEU A 31 1.12 0.04 -9.45
N ALA A 32 0.78 -1.04 -10.17
CA ALA A 32 1.73 -1.76 -11.03
C ALA A 32 2.39 -0.82 -12.05
N LYS A 33 1.58 0.04 -12.69
CA LYS A 33 2.07 1.03 -13.66
C LYS A 33 2.97 2.08 -13.01
N GLU A 34 2.61 2.58 -11.83
CA GLU A 34 3.37 3.60 -11.11
C GLU A 34 4.76 3.09 -10.67
N VAL A 35 4.86 1.84 -10.21
CA VAL A 35 6.15 1.24 -9.77
C VAL A 35 6.91 0.50 -10.88
N GLY A 36 6.42 0.56 -12.12
CA GLY A 36 7.05 -0.06 -13.29
C GLY A 36 6.98 -1.59 -13.31
N LEU A 37 5.99 -2.21 -12.66
CA LEU A 37 5.77 -3.65 -12.67
C LEU A 37 4.77 -4.06 -13.75
N SER A 38 5.13 -5.06 -14.55
CA SER A 38 4.28 -5.58 -15.63
C SER A 38 3.14 -6.48 -15.14
N SER A 39 3.24 -7.01 -13.92
CA SER A 39 2.31 -8.02 -13.39
C SER A 39 1.64 -7.57 -12.10
N THR A 40 0.30 -7.56 -12.13
CA THR A 40 -0.55 -7.30 -10.95
C THR A 40 -0.41 -8.38 -9.88
N ALA A 41 0.02 -9.60 -10.24
CA ALA A 41 0.26 -10.68 -9.29
C ALA A 41 1.41 -10.36 -8.33
N VAL A 42 2.45 -9.68 -8.82
CA VAL A 42 3.59 -9.26 -8.00
C VAL A 42 3.15 -8.20 -6.98
N ILE A 43 2.37 -7.20 -7.43
CA ILE A 43 1.76 -6.22 -6.52
C ILE A 43 0.89 -6.93 -5.49
N HIS A 44 0.05 -7.89 -5.89
CA HIS A 44 -0.82 -8.61 -4.96
C HIS A 44 -0.02 -9.27 -3.83
N ALA A 45 1.07 -9.95 -4.15
CA ALA A 45 1.96 -10.58 -3.16
C ALA A 45 2.62 -9.55 -2.23
N HIS A 46 3.02 -8.39 -2.74
CA HIS A 46 3.56 -7.31 -1.89
C HIS A 46 2.49 -6.70 -0.99
N MET A 47 1.27 -6.50 -1.48
CA MET A 47 0.15 -5.98 -0.70
C MET A 47 -0.25 -6.94 0.43
N GLU A 48 -0.25 -8.25 0.16
CA GLU A 48 -0.46 -9.26 1.20
C GLU A 48 0.62 -9.23 2.28
N ARG A 49 1.89 -9.06 1.90
CA ARG A 49 2.99 -8.89 2.86
C ARG A 49 2.83 -7.60 3.68
N LEU A 50 2.45 -6.50 3.04
CA LEU A 50 2.19 -5.22 3.72
C LEU A 50 1.04 -5.34 4.72
N GLU A 51 0.02 -6.11 4.39
CA GLU A 51 -1.12 -6.40 5.27
C GLU A 51 -0.72 -7.27 6.46
N ILE A 52 0.00 -8.36 6.22
CA ILE A 52 0.54 -9.23 7.28
C ILE A 52 1.50 -8.46 8.20
N LYS A 53 2.27 -7.52 7.65
CA LYS A 53 3.17 -6.64 8.41
C LYS A 53 2.44 -5.52 9.15
N GLY A 54 1.14 -5.32 8.91
CA GLY A 54 0.31 -4.32 9.59
C GLY A 54 0.52 -2.89 9.09
N TYR A 55 0.98 -2.69 7.85
CA TYR A 55 1.11 -1.37 7.23
C TYR A 55 -0.16 -0.94 6.50
N ILE A 56 -0.90 -1.90 5.95
CA ILE A 56 -2.16 -1.66 5.26
C ILE A 56 -3.21 -2.66 5.74
N GLN A 57 -4.47 -2.33 5.51
CA GLN A 57 -5.59 -3.23 5.77
C GLN A 57 -6.53 -3.20 4.56
N ARG A 58 -6.86 -4.39 4.02
CA ARG A 58 -7.76 -4.53 2.88
C ARG A 58 -9.09 -5.12 3.36
N GLY A 59 -10.19 -4.53 2.92
CA GLY A 59 -11.52 -5.10 3.16
C GLY A 59 -11.75 -6.33 2.27
N LYS A 60 -11.96 -7.51 2.86
CA LYS A 60 -12.23 -8.77 2.14
C LYS A 60 -13.36 -8.68 1.09
N ASN A 61 -14.37 -7.85 1.33
CA ASN A 61 -15.53 -7.68 0.43
C ASN A 61 -15.57 -6.31 -0.28
N MET A 62 -14.58 -5.45 -0.05
CA MET A 62 -14.53 -4.12 -0.64
C MET A 62 -13.10 -3.84 -1.10
N PRO A 63 -12.75 -4.10 -2.37
CA PRO A 63 -11.41 -3.82 -2.89
C PRO A 63 -11.05 -2.33 -2.83
N ARG A 64 -12.04 -1.44 -2.70
CA ARG A 64 -11.86 0.00 -2.46
C ARG A 64 -11.73 0.39 -0.98
N ALA A 65 -11.94 -0.55 -0.05
CA ALA A 65 -11.66 -0.34 1.37
C ALA A 65 -10.20 -0.71 1.62
N LEU A 66 -9.31 0.18 1.16
CA LEU A 66 -7.89 0.09 1.45
C LEU A 66 -7.55 1.17 2.47
N ARG A 67 -7.14 0.76 3.67
CA ARG A 67 -6.72 1.68 4.74
C ARG A 67 -5.22 1.55 4.95
N VAL A 68 -4.52 2.67 4.89
CA VAL A 68 -3.11 2.75 5.31
C VAL A 68 -3.09 2.91 6.82
N ILE A 69 -2.40 2.00 7.52
CA ILE A 69 -2.31 1.96 8.98
C ILE A 69 -1.00 2.62 9.45
N ARG A 70 0.10 2.46 8.68
CA ARG A 70 1.41 3.03 8.99
C ARG A 70 2.08 3.65 7.77
N GLY A 71 2.84 4.72 8.01
CA GLY A 71 3.71 5.35 7.02
C GLY A 71 4.93 4.48 6.64
N VAL A 72 5.64 4.91 5.60
CA VAL A 72 6.73 4.15 4.96
C VAL A 72 7.98 4.04 5.83
N ASP A 73 8.19 5.03 6.70
CA ASP A 73 9.38 5.13 7.54
C ASP A 73 9.24 4.45 8.90
N GLY A 74 8.13 3.76 9.17
CA GLY A 74 7.94 3.03 10.44
C GLY A 74 7.70 3.92 11.67
N ASP A 75 8.04 5.20 11.58
CA ASP A 75 7.86 6.22 12.61
C ASP A 75 6.79 7.23 12.15
N ASN A 76 5.53 6.91 12.42
CA ASN A 76 4.53 7.85 12.91
C ASN A 76 3.19 7.13 13.00
N GLU A 77 2.66 7.06 14.22
CA GLU A 77 1.24 6.93 14.45
C GLU A 77 0.54 8.08 13.73
N ILE A 78 -0.07 7.80 12.57
CA ILE A 78 -1.07 8.71 12.01
C ILE A 78 -2.34 8.49 12.84
N THR A 79 -2.38 9.13 14.01
CA THR A 79 -3.59 9.35 14.78
C THR A 79 -4.57 10.12 13.90
N THR A 80 -5.60 9.44 13.42
CA THR A 80 -6.83 10.11 12.98
C THR A 80 -7.79 10.05 14.17
N ALA A 81 -8.02 11.21 14.80
CA ALA A 81 -9.17 11.46 15.66
C ALA A 81 -10.41 11.72 14.80
#